data_AF-A0A3D4XC28-F1
#
_entry.id   AF-A0A3D4XC28-F1
#
_cell.length_a   1.000
_cell.length_b   1.000
_cell.length_c   1.000
_cell.angle_alpha   90.00
_cell.angle_beta   90.00
_cell.angle_gamma   90.00
#
_symmetry.space_group_name_H-M   'P 1'
#
loop_
_entity.id
_entity.type
_entity.pdbx_description
1 polymer ?
#
loop_
_entity_poly.entity_id
_entity_poly.type
_entity_poly.pdbx_seq_one_letter_code
_entity_poly.pdbx_strand_id
1 'polypeptide(L)' 'MDICIVGGGPSGLMAALWASGGGGRVTLLEQNDRPGK' A
#
# COMPACT_ATOMS: atom_id res chain seq x y z
N MET A 1 1.62 11.28 -9.21
CA MET A 1 2.36 11.38 -7.93
C MET A 1 2.81 9.98 -7.56
N ASP A 2 4.09 9.83 -7.24
CA ASP A 2 4.64 8.56 -6.77
C ASP A 2 4.48 8.45 -5.26
N ILE A 3 3.96 7.32 -4.79
CA ILE A 3 3.58 7.12 -3.39
C ILE A 3 4.16 5.78 -2.92
N CYS A 4 4.96 5.81 -1.85
CA CYS A 4 5.49 4.62 -1.21
C CYS A 4 4.76 4.38 0.12
N ILE A 5 4.21 3.18 0.29
CA ILE A 5 3.52 2.76 1.51
C ILE A 5 4.30 1.61 2.13
N VAL A 6 4.63 1.72 3.41
CA VAL A 6 5.36 0.69 4.16
C VAL A 6 4.41 0.05 5.17
N GLY A 7 4.23 -1.26 5.06
CA GLY A 7 3.28 -2.06 5.81
C GLY A 7 2.06 -2.46 4.96
N GLY A 8 1.82 -3.76 4.86
CA GLY A 8 0.72 -4.44 4.18
C GLY A 8 -0.36 -4.95 5.14
N GLY A 9 -0.49 -4.31 6.31
CA GLY A 9 -1.66 -4.50 7.18
C GLY A 9 -2.93 -3.84 6.60
N PRO A 10 -4.08 -3.94 7.29
CA PRO A 10 -5.35 -3.39 6.81
C PRO A 10 -5.29 -1.89 6.46
N SER A 11 -4.58 -1.10 7.28
CA SER A 11 -4.39 0.33 7.07
C SER A 11 -3.54 0.62 5.83
N GLY A 12 -2.44 -0.09 5.65
CA GLY A 12 -1.54 0.10 4.50
C GLY A 12 -2.19 -0.31 3.18
N LEU A 13 -2.95 -1.42 3.18
CA LEU A 13 -3.73 -1.84 2.02
C LEU A 13 -4.83 -0.84 1.67
N MET A 14 -5.55 -0.31 2.66
CA MET A 14 -6.56 0.73 2.43
C MET A 14 -5.95 2.01 1.89
N ALA A 15 -4.80 2.43 2.42
CA ALA A 15 -4.06 3.58 1.90
C ALA A 15 -3.63 3.36 0.44
N ALA A 16 -3.17 2.16 0.09
CA ALA A 16 -2.76 1.81 -1.27
C ALA A 16 -3.94 1.85 -2.25
N LEU A 17 -5.09 1.31 -1.85
CA LEU A 17 -6.32 1.34 -2.65
C LEU A 17 -6.80 2.78 -2.90
N TRP A 18 -6.84 3.60 -1.85
CA TRP A 18 -7.24 5.01 -1.98
C TRP A 18 -6.27 5.81 -2.85
N ALA A 19 -4.97 5.67 -2.59
CA ALA A 19 -3.93 6.36 -3.35
C ALA A 19 -3.94 5.95 -4.83
N SER A 20 -4.10 4.67 -5.12
CA SER A 20 -4.22 4.17 -6.49
C SER A 20 -5.52 4.61 -7.16
N GLY A 21 -6.64 4.61 -6.43
CA GLY A 21 -7.94 5.07 -6.92
C GLY A 21 -7.95 6.56 -7.30
N GLY A 22 -7.12 7.36 -6.62
CA GLY A 22 -6.87 8.77 -6.96
C GLY A 22 -5.88 9.01 -8.10
N GLY A 23 -5.38 7.96 -8.77
CA GLY A 23 -4.40 8.08 -9.86
C GLY A 23 -2.94 8.17 -9.40
N GLY A 24 -2.65 7.88 -8.14
CA GLY A 24 -1.30 7.75 -7.63
C GLY A 24 -0.59 6.49 -8.15
N ARG A 25 0.70 6.59 -8.46
CA ARG A 25 1.54 5.42 -8.75
C ARG A 25 2.05 4.89 -7.41
N VAL A 26 1.45 3.80 -6.95
CA VAL A 26 1.70 3.26 -5.61
C VAL A 26 2.70 2.12 -5.66
N THR A 27 3.69 2.16 -4.78
CA THR A 27 4.54 1.02 -4.41
C THR A 27 4.26 0.66 -2.95
N LEU A 28 3.86 -0.57 -2.69
CA LEU A 28 3.62 -1.12 -1.35
C LEU A 28 4.79 -2.03 -0.97
N LEU A 29 5.40 -1.77 0.18
CA LEU A 29 6.46 -2.60 0.76
C LEU A 29 5.93 -3.28 2.01
N GLU A 30 5.99 -4.61 2.05
CA GLU A 30 5.63 -5.45 3.19
C GLU A 30 6.81 -6.36 3.52
N GLN A 31 7.12 -6.51 4.80
CA GLN A 31 8.26 -7.32 5.25
C GLN A 31 7.96 -8.83 5.18
N ASN A 32 6.69 -9.20 5.32
CA ASN A 32 6.23 -10.58 5.28
C ASN A 32 5.96 -11.02 3.83
N ASP A 33 6.02 -12.34 3.59
CA ASP A 33 5.62 -12.92 2.31
C ASP A 33 4.15 -12.69 1.96
N ARG A 34 3.31 -12.40 2.96
CA ARG A 34 1.88 -12.14 2.78
C ARG A 34 1.43 -10.93 3.59
N PRO A 35 0.64 -10.02 2.99
CA PRO A 35 0.02 -8.93 3.72
C PRO A 35 -1.00 -9.45 4.75
N GLY A 36 -1.17 -8.70 5.85
CA GLY A 36 -2.13 -8.99 6.91
C GLY A 36 -1.79 -10.19 7.82
N LYS A 37 -0.55 -10.66 7.82
CA LYS A 37 -0.04 -11.66 8.76
C LYS A 37 0.69 -11.03 9.94
#